data_AF-A0A0U1KTJ9-F1
#
_entry.id   AF-A0A0U1KTJ9-F1
#
_cell.length_a   1.000
_cell.length_b   1.000
_cell.length_c   1.000
_cell.angle_alpha   90.00
_cell.angle_beta   90.00
_cell.angle_gamma   90.00
#
_symmetry.space_group_name_H-M   'P 1'
#
loop_
_entity.id
_entity.type
_entity.pdbx_description
1 polymer ?
#
loop_
_entity_poly.entity_id
_entity_poly.type
_entity_poly.pdbx_seq_one_letter_code
_entity_poly.pdbx_strand_id
1 'polypeptide(L)' 'MVDQAVVERKLMLLAEYVQDLKEIQQVTFEEFMSDKRLRRYVERTLWMCGVRYSSIALDPL' A
#
# COMPACT_ATOMS: atom_id res chain seq x y z
N MET A 1 -13.82 25.12 -4.77
CA MET A 1 -14.52 24.36 -3.70
C MET A 1 -14.31 22.89 -4.00
N VAL A 2 -13.92 22.08 -3.01
CA VAL A 2 -13.77 20.63 -3.22
C VAL A 2 -15.16 20.00 -3.22
N ASP A 3 -15.47 19.26 -4.26
CA ASP A 3 -16.73 18.52 -4.40
C ASP A 3 -16.80 17.39 -3.36
N GLN A 4 -17.86 17.35 -2.55
CA GLN A 4 -18.11 16.33 -1.54
C GLN A 4 -18.02 14.92 -2.13
N ALA A 5 -18.56 14.70 -3.33
CA ALA A 5 -18.57 13.40 -3.99
C ALA A 5 -17.14 12.94 -4.35
N VAL A 6 -16.22 13.88 -4.59
CA VAL A 6 -14.80 13.56 -4.82
C VAL A 6 -14.14 13.09 -3.54
N VAL A 7 -14.45 13.71 -2.39
CA VAL A 7 -13.90 13.30 -1.08
C VAL A 7 -14.41 11.92 -0.70
N GLU A 8 -15.71 11.67 -0.83
CA GLU A 8 -16.32 10.37 -0.53
C GLU A 8 -15.71 9.24 -1.35
N ARG A 9 -15.53 9.44 -2.67
CA ARG A 9 -14.85 8.46 -3.54
C ARG A 9 -13.42 8.18 -3.09
N LYS A 10 -12.66 9.21 -2.73
CA LYS A 10 -11.28 9.03 -2.25
C LYS A 10 -11.21 8.26 -0.93
N LEU A 11 -12.15 8.51 -0.03
CA LEU A 11 -12.23 7.78 1.25
C LEU A 11 -12.59 6.31 1.05
N MET A 12 -13.52 6.00 0.13
CA MET A 12 -13.83 4.61 -0.24
C MET A 12 -12.60 3.89 -0.81
N LEU A 13 -11.90 4.49 -1.77
CA LEU A 13 -10.67 3.91 -2.33
C LEU A 13 -9.58 3.71 -1.26
N LEU A 14 -9.40 4.66 -0.35
CA LEU A 14 -8.44 4.52 0.74
C LEU A 14 -8.81 3.37 1.68
N ALA A 15 -10.10 3.19 1.98
CA ALA A 15 -10.57 2.08 2.81
C ALA A 15 -10.29 0.72 2.15
N GLU A 16 -10.49 0.62 0.84
CA GLU A 16 -10.13 -0.58 0.05
C GLU A 16 -8.62 -0.85 0.13
N TYR A 17 -7.76 0.14 -0.12
CA TYR A 17 -6.31 -0.05 -0.03
C TYR A 17 -5.83 -0.45 1.37
N VAL A 18 -6.46 0.07 2.42
CA VAL A 18 -6.14 -0.33 3.81
C VAL A 18 -6.59 -1.77 4.07
N GLN A 19 -7.74 -2.17 3.53
CA GLN A 19 -8.25 -3.53 3.67
C GLN A 19 -7.34 -4.55 2.97
N ASP A 20 -6.94 -4.25 1.73
CA ASP A 20 -5.93 -4.97 0.96
C ASP A 20 -4.63 -5.23 1.75
N LEU A 21 -4.12 -4.20 2.44
CA LEU A 21 -2.91 -4.33 3.27
C LEU A 21 -3.14 -5.18 4.52
N LYS A 22 -4.33 -5.13 5.12
CA LYS A 22 -4.66 -5.97 6.28
C LYS A 22 -4.71 -7.45 5.93
N GLU A 23 -5.21 -7.79 4.75
CA GLU A 23 -5.31 -9.18 4.28
C GLU A 23 -3.93 -9.84 4.16
N ILE A 24 -2.90 -9.06 3.86
CA ILE A 24 -1.52 -9.54 3.76
C ILE A 24 -0.67 -9.23 4.99
N GLN A 25 -1.25 -8.70 6.07
CA GLN A 25 -0.50 -8.27 7.26
C GLN A 25 0.22 -9.42 7.98
N GLN A 26 -0.25 -10.66 7.80
CA GLN A 26 0.32 -11.84 8.44
C GLN A 26 1.53 -12.41 7.69
N VAL A 27 1.92 -11.83 6.55
CA VAL A 27 3.07 -12.27 5.79
C VAL A 27 4.36 -11.98 6.57
N THR A 28 5.22 -12.99 6.68
CA THR A 28 6.54 -12.86 7.29
C THR A 28 7.48 -12.01 6.43
N PHE A 29 8.55 -11.50 7.05
CA PHE A 29 9.57 -10.76 6.32
C PHE A 29 10.27 -11.59 5.22
N GLU A 30 10.48 -12.88 5.48
CA GLU A 30 11.13 -13.80 4.53
C GLU A 30 10.27 -14.03 3.28
N GLU A 31 8.97 -14.24 3.45
CA GLU A 31 7.99 -14.33 2.36
C GLU A 31 7.93 -13.02 1.57
N PHE A 32 7.92 -11.88 2.26
CA PHE A 32 7.99 -10.56 1.61
C PHE A 32 9.27 -10.39 0.78
N MET A 33 10.43 -10.74 1.31
CA MET A 33 11.72 -10.59 0.61
C MET A 33 11.93 -11.60 -0.52
N SER A 34 11.27 -12.76 -0.47
CA SER A 34 11.36 -13.78 -1.53
C SER A 34 10.34 -13.58 -2.65
N ASP A 35 9.20 -12.92 -2.41
CA ASP A 35 8.17 -12.68 -3.43
C ASP A 35 8.16 -11.24 -3.97
N LYS A 36 8.71 -11.08 -5.19
CA LYS A 36 8.75 -9.80 -5.91
C LYS A 36 7.36 -9.24 -6.24
N ARG A 37 6.36 -10.09 -6.46
CA ARG A 37 5.00 -9.64 -6.76
C ARG A 37 4.35 -9.07 -5.50
N LEU A 38 4.52 -9.74 -4.37
CA LEU A 38 4.05 -9.28 -3.07
C LEU A 38 4.67 -7.93 -2.70
N ARG A 39 6.00 -7.77 -2.82
CA ARG A 39 6.65 -6.47 -2.54
C ARG A 39 6.08 -5.34 -3.38
N ARG A 40 5.99 -5.54 -4.69
CA ARG A 40 5.44 -4.52 -5.60
C ARG A 40 3.98 -4.22 -5.31
N TYR A 41 3.21 -5.21 -4.88
CA TYR A 41 1.82 -5.00 -4.49
C TYR A 41 1.77 -4.11 -3.24
N VAL A 42 2.49 -4.48 -2.17
CA VAL A 42 2.59 -3.71 -0.93
C VAL A 42 3.06 -2.27 -1.20
N GLU A 43 4.17 -2.09 -1.92
CA GLU A 43 4.72 -0.77 -2.27
C GLU A 43 3.72 0.09 -3.04
N ARG A 44 3.04 -0.47 -4.04
CA ARG A 44 2.05 0.26 -4.83
C ARG A 44 0.83 0.63 -3.99
N THR A 45 0.29 -0.29 -3.20
CA THR A 45 -0.88 -0.02 -2.35
C THR A 45 -0.58 1.05 -1.31
N LEU A 46 0.61 1.02 -0.71
CA LEU A 46 1.10 2.06 0.19
C LEU A 46 1.27 3.43 -0.49
N TRP A 47 1.81 3.44 -1.71
CA TRP A 47 1.93 4.66 -2.52
C TRP A 47 0.55 5.25 -2.86
N MET A 48 -0.42 4.40 -3.21
CA MET A 48 -1.81 4.81 -3.46
C MET A 48 -2.51 5.36 -2.21
N CYS A 49 -2.17 4.86 -1.02
CA CYS A 49 -2.61 5.42 0.26
C CYS A 49 -1.96 6.78 0.58
N GLY A 50 -0.99 7.23 -0.22
CA GLY A 50 -0.23 8.46 0.05
C GLY A 50 0.83 8.29 1.14
N VAL A 51 1.15 7.06 1.55
CA VAL A 51 2.22 6.78 2.51
C VAL A 51 3.55 6.95 1.79
N ARG A 52 4.28 8.01 2.13
CA ARG A 52 5.62 8.24 1.58
C ARG A 52 6.62 7.35 2.30
N TYR A 53 7.16 6.37 1.60
CA TYR A 53 8.37 5.68 2.02
C TYR A 53 9.56 6.37 1.39
N SER A 54 10.50 6.82 2.22
CA SER A 54 11.84 7.19 1.77
C SER A 54 12.44 5.96 1.09
N SER A 55 12.89 6.09 -0.16
CA SER A 55 13.42 5.03 -1.03
C SER A 55 14.62 4.22 -0.48
N ILE A 56 15.00 4.40 0.79
CA ILE A 56 16.23 3.87 1.39
C ILE A 56 16.02 2.48 2.02
N ALA A 57 14.78 2.03 2.26
CA ALA A 57 14.54 0.83 3.08
C ALA A 57 14.38 -0.50 2.32
N LEU A 58 14.34 -0.50 0.98
CA LEU A 58 14.02 -1.71 0.20
C LEU A 58 14.91 -1.93 -1.04
N ASP A 59 16.12 -1.35 -1.08
CA ASP A 59 17.15 -1.85 -1.99
C ASP A 59 17.69 -3.18 -1.43
N PRO A 60 17.52 -4.33 -2.13
CA PRO A 60 18.30 -5.49 -1.83
C PRO A 60 19.72 -5.25 -2.37
N LEU A 61 20.72 -5.37 -1.50
CA LEU A 61 22.10 -5.68 -1.92
C LEU A 61 22.09 -6.89 -2.86
#